data_AF-A0A6B3M1R7-F1
#
_entry.id   AF-A0A6B3M1R7-F1
#
_cell.length_a   1.000
_cell.length_b   1.000
_cell.length_c   1.000
_cell.angle_alpha   90.00
_cell.angle_beta   90.00
_cell.angle_gamma   90.00
#
_symmetry.space_group_name_H-M   'P 1'
#
loop_
_entity.id
_entity.type
_entity.pdbx_description
1 polymer ?
#
loop_
_entity_poly.entity_id
_entity_poly.type
_entity_poly.pdbx_seq_one_letter_code
_entity_poly.pdbx_strand_id
1 'polypeptide(L)'
;MTRRRSTPWIHLWSRQLIGAIAIVGALLTAYLTIVKLTGGTVVCTAGSQEAASSCNNVLSTPYAEVFGLPLTLFGCLAYVSMATFALAPLTLSSEGKKVLRSQVEDWTWLLLFAGASAMAIFSGYLMYVLAFEIQTVCLYCIGSALFSLSMLVLTIIGRSWEDIGQLLFIGIAVGMVTLISTLGVYANVGEPVASPDGAGTTIPLASGRPEPSIGGWKVTTTSGEAEIALARHLTNVGAKKYGAYWCPHCYEQKQLFGKEAFQEINYVECAEGGKDAQPLLCVAAEIKSYPSWEINGELLPGVKTLEELANLTNYQGLQNFKYSLPGG
;
A
#
# COMPACT_ATOMS: atom_id res chain seq x y z
N MET A 1 -19.61 39.06 39.28
CA MET A 1 -20.36 38.27 38.29
C MET A 1 -19.38 37.50 37.42
N THR A 2 -19.02 36.29 37.83
CA THR A 2 -18.15 35.39 37.07
C THR A 2 -18.99 34.82 35.94
N ARG A 3 -18.85 35.40 34.73
CA ARG A 3 -19.51 34.93 33.52
C ARG A 3 -19.04 33.49 33.29
N ARG A 4 -19.85 32.48 33.65
CA ARG A 4 -19.62 31.08 33.26
C ARG A 4 -19.48 31.07 31.74
N ARG A 5 -18.24 31.03 31.23
CA ARG A 5 -18.00 30.75 29.81
C ARG A 5 -18.59 29.37 29.56
N SER A 6 -19.70 29.32 28.83
CA SER A 6 -20.21 28.06 28.30
C SER A 6 -19.07 27.43 27.50
N THR A 7 -18.68 26.21 27.86
CA THR A 7 -17.74 25.43 27.06
C THR A 7 -18.33 25.33 25.65
N PRO A 8 -17.66 25.87 24.61
CA PRO A 8 -18.19 25.81 23.26
C PRO A 8 -18.52 24.37 22.87
N TRP A 9 -19.64 24.15 22.17
CA TRP A 9 -20.13 22.83 21.77
C TRP A 9 -19.04 21.96 21.08
N ILE A 10 -18.15 22.61 20.34
CA ILE A 10 -16.97 21.98 19.71
C ILE A 10 -16.03 21.29 20.70
N HIS A 11 -15.80 21.82 21.90
CA HIS A 11 -14.93 21.18 22.90
C HIS A 11 -15.55 19.92 23.51
N LEU A 12 -16.87 19.84 23.53
CA LEU A 12 -17.61 18.71 24.09
C LEU A 12 -17.64 17.51 23.13
N TRP A 13 -17.76 17.77 21.82
CA TRP A 13 -17.89 16.74 20.80
C TRP A 13 -16.59 16.40 20.07
N SER A 14 -15.54 17.24 20.17
CA SER A 14 -14.26 17.05 19.47
C SER A 14 -13.65 15.68 19.71
N ARG A 15 -13.57 15.22 20.96
CA ARG A 15 -12.99 13.90 21.28
C ARG A 15 -13.78 12.74 20.69
N GLN A 16 -15.11 12.82 20.71
CA GLN A 16 -15.97 11.77 20.15
C GLN A 16 -15.85 11.73 18.62
N LEU A 17 -15.76 12.90 17.97
CA LEU A 17 -15.53 13.00 16.53
C LEU A 17 -14.14 12.47 16.14
N ILE A 18 -13.08 12.83 16.88
CA ILE A 18 -11.73 12.29 16.66
C ILE A 18 -11.73 10.76 16.83
N GLY A 19 -12.37 10.26 17.90
CA GLY A 19 -12.50 8.82 18.12
C GLY A 19 -13.25 8.09 17.00
N ALA A 20 -14.35 8.67 16.50
CA ALA A 20 -15.11 8.10 15.40
C ALA A 20 -14.29 8.05 14.10
N ILE A 21 -13.61 9.15 13.73
CA ILE A 21 -12.74 9.20 12.56
C ILE A 21 -11.60 8.19 12.70
N ALA A 22 -10.99 8.09 13.90
CA ALA A 22 -9.91 7.15 14.15
C ALA A 22 -10.35 5.69 14.02
N ILE A 23 -11.55 5.34 14.49
CA ILE A 23 -12.11 3.99 14.31
C ILE A 23 -12.36 3.68 12.83
N VAL A 24 -12.94 4.61 12.07
CA VAL A 24 -13.15 4.43 10.63
C VAL A 24 -11.81 4.29 9.90
N GLY A 25 -10.81 5.10 10.25
CA GLY A 25 -9.45 4.99 9.72
C GLY A 25 -8.77 3.65 10.07
N ALA A 26 -8.98 3.13 11.27
CA ALA A 26 -8.48 1.81 11.68
C ALA A 26 -9.12 0.68 10.85
N LEU A 27 -10.44 0.72 10.63
CA LEU A 27 -11.14 -0.25 9.78
C LEU A 27 -10.64 -0.18 8.33
N LEU A 28 -10.47 1.03 7.79
CA LEU A 28 -9.96 1.26 6.45
C LEU A 28 -8.58 0.63 6.26
N THR A 29 -7.65 0.95 7.18
CA THR A 29 -6.26 0.48 7.11
C THR A 29 -6.13 -1.00 7.43
N ALA A 30 -6.94 -1.55 8.33
CA ALA A 30 -7.03 -2.99 8.57
C ALA A 30 -7.47 -3.74 7.31
N TYR A 31 -8.50 -3.25 6.62
CA TYR A 31 -8.95 -3.84 5.34
C TYR A 31 -7.83 -3.88 4.30
N LEU A 32 -7.14 -2.76 4.07
CA LEU A 32 -6.03 -2.72 3.09
C LEU A 32 -4.86 -3.63 3.49
N THR A 33 -4.60 -3.76 4.80
CA THR A 33 -3.58 -4.68 5.31
C THR A 33 -3.94 -6.13 4.98
N ILE A 34 -5.20 -6.53 5.17
CA ILE A 34 -5.68 -7.87 4.82
C ILE A 34 -5.55 -8.10 3.31
N VAL A 35 -5.98 -7.14 2.48
CA VAL A 35 -5.89 -7.24 1.02
C VAL A 35 -4.43 -7.45 0.58
N LYS A 36 -3.50 -6.65 1.12
CA LYS A 36 -2.07 -6.78 0.80
C LYS A 36 -1.49 -8.13 1.24
N LEU A 37 -1.80 -8.60 2.44
CA LEU A 37 -1.30 -9.88 2.95
C LEU A 37 -1.91 -11.11 2.25
N THR A 38 -3.13 -10.99 1.74
CA THR A 38 -3.83 -12.10 1.05
C THR A 38 -3.61 -12.10 -0.46
N GLY A 39 -2.91 -11.09 -1.01
CA GLY A 39 -2.79 -10.92 -2.46
C GLY A 39 -4.13 -10.65 -3.17
N GLY A 40 -5.13 -10.20 -2.41
CA GLY A 40 -6.47 -9.90 -2.91
C GLY A 40 -6.50 -8.62 -3.76
N THR A 41 -7.63 -8.38 -4.42
CA THR A 41 -7.87 -7.13 -5.16
C THR A 41 -8.68 -6.15 -4.31
N VAL A 42 -8.33 -4.87 -4.38
CA VAL A 42 -9.05 -3.81 -3.68
C VAL A 42 -10.45 -3.66 -4.30
N VAL A 43 -11.49 -3.92 -3.52
CA VAL A 43 -12.89 -3.70 -3.97
C VAL A 43 -13.24 -2.20 -3.92
N CYS A 44 -13.83 -1.68 -4.98
CA CYS A 44 -14.44 -0.34 -5.03
C CYS A 44 -15.91 -0.46 -5.48
N THR A 45 -16.86 -0.14 -4.61
CA THR A 45 -18.30 -0.20 -4.91
C THR A 45 -18.83 1.03 -5.65
N ALA A 46 -18.03 2.10 -5.78
CA ALA A 46 -18.42 3.39 -6.35
C ALA A 46 -18.23 3.52 -7.87
N GLY A 47 -18.16 2.41 -8.63
CA GLY A 47 -18.42 2.43 -10.07
C GLY A 47 -17.25 2.70 -11.02
N SER A 48 -15.99 2.53 -10.62
CA SER A 48 -14.92 2.35 -11.61
C SER A 48 -13.95 1.25 -11.19
N GLN A 49 -13.96 0.16 -11.96
CA GLN A 49 -12.97 -0.92 -11.90
C GLN A 49 -11.53 -0.36 -12.02
N GLU A 50 -11.40 0.80 -12.67
CA GLU A 50 -10.18 1.59 -12.85
C GLU A 50 -9.66 2.23 -11.54
N ALA A 51 -10.53 2.62 -10.61
CA ALA A 51 -10.09 3.19 -9.32
C ALA A 51 -9.58 2.09 -8.37
N ALA A 52 -10.21 0.91 -8.42
CA ALA A 52 -9.76 -0.28 -7.71
C ALA A 52 -8.37 -0.73 -8.19
N SER A 53 -8.16 -0.81 -9.51
CA SER A 53 -6.85 -1.16 -10.07
C SER A 53 -5.79 -0.12 -9.74
N SER A 54 -6.14 1.17 -9.76
CA SER A 54 -5.22 2.26 -9.41
C SER A 54 -4.74 2.19 -7.96
N CYS A 55 -5.62 1.88 -7.00
CA CYS A 55 -5.19 1.68 -5.60
C CYS A 55 -4.35 0.42 -5.40
N ASN A 56 -4.67 -0.65 -6.12
CA ASN A 56 -3.87 -1.88 -6.06
C ASN A 56 -2.44 -1.61 -6.53
N ASN A 57 -2.27 -0.81 -7.59
CA ASN A 57 -0.96 -0.44 -8.10
C ASN A 57 -0.13 0.32 -7.07
N VAL A 58 -0.75 1.23 -6.33
CA VAL A 58 -0.08 1.96 -5.23
C VAL A 58 0.37 1.01 -4.13
N LEU A 59 -0.47 0.02 -3.75
CA LEU A 59 -0.15 -0.94 -2.68
C LEU A 59 0.97 -1.93 -3.03
N SER A 60 1.25 -2.14 -4.31
CA SER A 60 2.38 -2.94 -4.80
C SER A 60 3.68 -2.15 -4.96
N THR A 61 3.68 -0.83 -4.72
CA THR A 61 4.93 -0.04 -4.78
C THR A 61 5.79 -0.25 -3.54
N PRO A 62 7.12 -0.03 -3.61
CA PRO A 62 7.99 -0.02 -2.44
C PRO A 62 7.56 0.93 -1.33
N TYR A 63 6.88 2.03 -1.68
CA TYR A 63 6.38 3.01 -0.71
C TYR A 63 5.28 2.43 0.20
N ALA A 64 4.61 1.35 -0.22
CA ALA A 64 3.59 0.66 0.57
C ALA A 64 4.17 -0.33 1.60
N GLU A 65 5.48 -0.37 1.78
CA GLU A 65 6.17 -1.23 2.76
C GLU A 65 7.16 -0.44 3.59
N VAL A 66 7.27 -0.83 4.86
CA VAL A 66 8.22 -0.27 5.82
C VAL A 66 8.81 -1.45 6.59
N PHE A 67 10.13 -1.64 6.51
CA PHE A 67 10.83 -2.79 7.10
C PHE A 67 10.26 -4.16 6.66
N GLY A 68 9.80 -4.28 5.41
CA GLY A 68 9.19 -5.52 4.88
C GLY A 68 7.77 -5.80 5.38
N LEU A 69 7.17 -4.88 6.16
CA LEU A 69 5.78 -4.98 6.60
C LEU A 69 4.90 -3.98 5.85
N PRO A 70 3.61 -4.30 5.60
CA PRO A 70 2.67 -3.37 4.98
C PRO A 70 2.60 -2.06 5.74
N LEU A 71 2.76 -0.93 5.04
CA LEU A 71 2.61 0.39 5.63
C LEU A 71 1.23 0.58 6.29
N THR A 72 0.20 -0.05 5.72
CA THR A 72 -1.17 -0.03 6.22
C THR A 72 -1.31 -0.65 7.61
N LEU A 73 -0.41 -1.55 8.02
CA LEU A 73 -0.37 -2.11 9.37
C LEU A 73 0.02 -1.02 10.39
N PHE A 74 1.07 -0.24 10.09
CA PHE A 74 1.48 0.89 10.92
C PHE A 74 0.40 1.97 10.98
N GLY A 75 -0.28 2.22 9.85
CA GLY A 75 -1.46 3.07 9.80
C GLY A 75 -2.58 2.60 10.75
N CYS A 76 -2.89 1.31 10.74
CA CYS A 76 -3.88 0.71 11.63
C CYS A 76 -3.51 0.91 13.11
N LEU A 77 -2.26 0.62 13.48
CA LEU A 77 -1.76 0.85 14.84
C LEU A 77 -1.87 2.32 15.25
N ALA A 78 -1.51 3.24 14.36
CA ALA A 78 -1.64 4.67 14.60
C ALA A 78 -3.09 5.07 14.86
N TYR A 79 -4.03 4.66 14.00
CA TYR A 79 -5.45 4.94 14.18
C TYR A 79 -6.05 4.33 15.46
N VAL A 80 -5.65 3.11 15.83
CA VAL A 80 -6.07 2.47 17.10
C VAL A 80 -5.52 3.24 18.31
N SER A 81 -4.27 3.71 18.25
CA SER A 81 -3.68 4.53 19.33
C SER A 81 -4.44 5.85 19.50
N MET A 82 -4.81 6.51 18.39
CA MET A 82 -5.58 7.75 18.38
C MET A 82 -6.99 7.55 18.94
N ALA A 83 -7.66 6.45 18.55
CA ALA A 83 -8.96 6.08 19.12
C ALA A 83 -8.87 5.85 20.63
N THR A 84 -7.80 5.20 21.09
CA THR A 84 -7.55 4.96 22.52
C THR A 84 -7.34 6.27 23.27
N PHE A 85 -6.48 7.18 22.79
CA PHE A 85 -6.26 8.47 23.45
C PHE A 85 -7.50 9.39 23.41
N ALA A 86 -8.32 9.28 22.38
CA ALA A 86 -9.58 10.01 22.29
C ALA A 86 -10.61 9.53 23.33
N LEU A 87 -10.76 8.21 23.49
CA LEU A 87 -11.82 7.57 24.28
C LEU A 87 -11.42 7.24 25.73
N ALA A 88 -10.13 7.07 26.04
CA ALA A 88 -9.66 6.65 27.36
C ALA A 88 -10.22 7.49 28.54
N PRO A 89 -10.18 8.83 28.53
CA PRO A 89 -10.74 9.61 29.64
C PRO A 89 -12.27 9.56 29.75
N LEU A 90 -13.00 9.16 28.69
CA LEU A 90 -14.45 8.93 28.78
C LEU A 90 -14.76 7.68 29.61
N THR A 91 -13.90 6.66 29.58
CA THR A 91 -14.07 5.43 30.37
C THR A 91 -13.78 5.63 31.86
N LEU A 92 -13.04 6.68 32.22
CA LEU A 92 -12.66 7.01 33.60
C LEU A 92 -13.68 7.88 34.34
N SER A 93 -14.92 8.01 33.81
CA SER A 93 -15.96 8.91 34.33
C SER A 93 -16.60 8.51 35.68
N SER A 94 -16.00 7.58 36.43
CA SER A 94 -16.50 7.20 37.76
C SER A 94 -16.30 8.33 38.77
N GLU A 95 -17.34 8.63 39.56
CA GLU A 95 -17.50 9.84 40.40
C GLU A 95 -16.32 10.15 41.35
N GLY A 96 -15.46 9.17 41.66
CA GLY A 96 -14.33 9.30 42.60
C GLY A 96 -12.99 9.75 42.03
N LYS A 97 -12.81 9.90 40.70
CA LYS A 97 -11.47 10.09 40.07
C LYS A 97 -11.30 11.40 39.29
N LYS A 98 -11.87 12.51 39.77
CA LYS A 98 -11.84 13.82 39.06
C LYS A 98 -10.42 14.34 38.76
N VAL A 99 -9.48 14.21 39.72
CA VAL A 99 -8.08 14.65 39.54
C VAL A 99 -7.36 13.80 38.50
N LEU A 100 -7.49 12.47 38.60
CA LEU A 100 -6.89 11.54 37.64
C LEU A 100 -7.45 11.77 36.22
N ARG A 101 -8.76 12.03 36.11
CA ARG A 101 -9.40 12.35 34.82
C ARG A 101 -8.80 13.60 34.19
N SER A 102 -8.66 14.71 34.93
CA SER A 102 -8.05 15.94 34.42
C SER A 102 -6.63 15.70 33.92
N GLN A 103 -5.80 14.99 34.71
CA GLN A 103 -4.42 14.69 34.32
C GLN A 103 -4.34 13.81 33.06
N VAL A 104 -5.19 12.78 32.95
CA VAL A 104 -5.29 11.95 31.75
C VAL A 104 -5.78 12.77 30.56
N GLU A 105 -6.77 13.63 30.74
CA GLU A 105 -7.29 14.50 29.69
C GLU A 105 -6.20 15.40 29.10
N ASP A 106 -5.32 15.97 29.93
CA ASP A 106 -4.22 16.83 29.49
C ASP A 106 -3.14 16.09 28.71
N TRP A 107 -2.68 14.95 29.23
CA TRP A 107 -1.69 14.11 28.56
C TRP A 107 -2.22 13.55 27.24
N THR A 108 -3.45 13.03 27.24
CA THR A 108 -4.05 12.48 26.03
C THR A 108 -4.28 13.54 24.96
N TRP A 109 -4.62 14.78 25.32
CA TRP A 109 -4.72 15.89 24.37
C TRP A 109 -3.38 16.23 23.71
N LEU A 110 -2.29 16.23 24.49
CA LEU A 110 -0.94 16.41 23.94
C LEU A 110 -0.53 15.27 23.01
N LEU A 111 -0.81 14.02 23.39
CA LEU A 111 -0.55 12.85 22.56
C LEU A 111 -1.39 12.83 21.29
N LEU A 112 -2.66 13.24 21.35
CA LEU A 112 -3.51 13.42 20.17
C LEU A 112 -2.94 14.48 19.23
N PHE A 113 -2.42 15.59 19.76
CA PHE A 113 -1.82 16.64 18.93
C PHE A 113 -0.53 16.15 18.27
N ALA A 114 0.36 15.52 19.03
CA ALA A 114 1.59 14.95 18.49
C ALA A 114 1.29 13.87 17.44
N GLY A 115 0.40 12.93 17.75
CA GLY A 115 0.00 11.85 16.85
C GLY A 115 -0.67 12.37 15.57
N ALA A 116 -1.64 13.27 15.68
CA ALA A 116 -2.32 13.84 14.53
C ALA A 116 -1.36 14.66 13.65
N SER A 117 -0.42 15.39 14.26
CA SER A 117 0.60 16.15 13.51
C SER A 117 1.53 15.21 12.74
N ALA A 118 2.04 14.15 13.39
CA ALA A 118 2.88 13.15 12.74
C ALA A 118 2.14 12.46 11.58
N MET A 119 0.91 12.01 11.81
CA MET A 119 0.08 11.35 10.79
C MET A 119 -0.22 12.27 9.60
N ALA A 120 -0.55 13.54 9.84
CA ALA A 120 -0.82 14.50 8.78
C ALA A 120 0.42 14.82 7.94
N ILE A 121 1.58 14.98 8.58
CA ILE A 121 2.87 15.24 7.89
C ILE A 121 3.29 14.03 7.05
N PHE A 122 3.25 12.84 7.65
CA PHE A 122 3.54 11.59 6.95
C PHE A 122 2.59 11.35 5.77
N SER A 123 1.29 11.55 5.99
CA SER A 123 0.30 11.45 4.91
C SER A 123 0.50 12.51 3.83
N GLY A 124 0.96 13.71 4.19
CA GLY A 124 1.33 14.76 3.23
C GLY A 124 2.50 14.34 2.33
N TYR A 125 3.52 13.68 2.89
CA TYR A 125 4.62 13.11 2.11
C TYR A 125 4.13 12.03 1.14
N LEU A 126 3.28 11.10 1.59
CA LEU A 126 2.74 10.06 0.70
C LEU A 126 1.85 10.65 -0.40
N MET A 127 1.10 11.71 -0.09
CA MET A 127 0.32 12.43 -1.11
C MET A 127 1.23 13.13 -2.13
N TYR A 128 2.38 13.65 -1.71
CA TYR A 128 3.40 14.16 -2.62
C TYR A 128 3.93 13.05 -3.54
N VAL A 129 4.32 11.90 -2.99
CA VAL A 129 4.80 10.74 -3.78
C VAL A 129 3.73 10.26 -4.76
N LEU A 130 2.45 10.19 -4.34
CA LEU A 130 1.34 9.83 -5.22
C LEU A 130 1.16 10.79 -6.40
N ALA A 131 1.32 12.10 -6.14
CA ALA A 131 1.12 13.13 -7.14
C ALA A 131 2.28 13.24 -8.14
N PHE A 132 3.52 13.14 -7.67
CA PHE A 132 4.71 13.44 -8.47
C PHE A 132 5.47 12.20 -8.96
N GLU A 133 5.57 11.14 -8.14
CA GLU A 133 6.37 9.94 -8.46
C GLU A 133 5.50 8.85 -9.10
N ILE A 134 4.41 8.44 -8.44
CA ILE A 134 3.59 7.29 -8.87
C ILE A 134 2.54 7.72 -9.91
N GLN A 135 2.15 9.00 -9.90
CA GLN A 135 1.18 9.60 -10.85
C GLN A 135 -0.12 8.80 -10.98
N THR A 136 -0.59 8.23 -9.86
CA THR A 136 -1.79 7.37 -9.79
C THR A 136 -2.71 7.86 -8.69
N VAL A 137 -4.01 7.88 -8.95
CA VAL A 137 -5.01 8.30 -7.97
C VAL A 137 -5.47 7.11 -7.15
N CYS A 138 -5.22 7.11 -5.85
CA CYS A 138 -5.82 6.14 -4.94
C CYS A 138 -6.77 6.80 -3.93
N LEU A 139 -8.07 6.50 -4.08
CA LEU A 139 -9.14 7.06 -3.24
C LEU A 139 -9.01 6.66 -1.77
N TYR A 140 -8.54 5.44 -1.48
CA TYR A 140 -8.31 4.99 -0.12
C TYR A 140 -7.20 5.78 0.58
N CYS A 141 -6.09 6.07 -0.12
CA CYS A 141 -4.99 6.89 0.39
C CYS A 141 -5.45 8.34 0.62
N ILE A 142 -6.21 8.91 -0.32
CA ILE A 142 -6.80 10.25 -0.18
C ILE A 142 -7.78 10.29 1.00
N GLY A 143 -8.61 9.28 1.18
CA GLY A 143 -9.51 9.15 2.31
C GLY A 143 -8.76 9.13 3.65
N SER A 144 -7.69 8.34 3.75
CA SER A 144 -6.82 8.34 4.93
C SER A 144 -6.15 9.70 5.15
N ALA A 145 -5.71 10.38 4.09
CA ALA A 145 -5.14 11.72 4.20
C ALA A 145 -6.15 12.72 4.76
N LEU A 146 -7.39 12.69 4.26
CA LEU A 146 -8.48 13.53 4.77
C LEU A 146 -8.81 13.22 6.23
N PHE A 147 -8.80 11.94 6.65
CA PHE A 147 -9.00 11.57 8.05
C PHE A 147 -7.88 12.12 8.95
N SER A 148 -6.61 11.99 8.55
CA SER A 148 -5.48 12.53 9.31
C SER A 148 -5.52 14.05 9.44
N LEU A 149 -5.83 14.76 8.35
CA LEU A 149 -5.96 16.22 8.35
C LEU A 149 -7.14 16.67 9.21
N SER A 150 -8.29 15.99 9.10
CA SER A 150 -9.47 16.29 9.91
C SER A 150 -9.20 16.10 11.40
N MET A 151 -8.48 15.05 11.78
CA MET A 151 -8.06 14.84 13.17
C MET A 151 -7.14 15.95 13.67
N LEU A 152 -6.17 16.40 12.85
CA LEU A 152 -5.29 17.51 13.23
C LEU A 152 -6.09 18.80 13.47
N VAL A 153 -6.99 19.15 12.56
CA VAL A 153 -7.86 20.34 12.68
C VAL A 153 -8.74 20.25 13.92
N LEU A 154 -9.41 19.10 14.14
CA LEU A 154 -10.23 18.88 15.34
C LEU A 154 -9.40 18.93 16.61
N THR A 155 -8.13 18.54 16.56
CA THR A 155 -7.25 18.56 17.73
C THR A 155 -6.80 19.98 18.09
N ILE A 156 -6.55 20.82 17.08
CA ILE A 156 -6.18 22.22 17.29
C ILE A 156 -7.38 23.02 17.84
N ILE A 157 -8.56 22.85 17.25
CA ILE A 157 -9.77 23.63 17.61
C ILE A 157 -10.47 23.06 18.86
N GLY A 158 -10.36 21.75 19.07
CA GLY A 158 -11.11 21.02 20.09
C GLY A 158 -10.67 21.24 21.54
N ARG A 159 -9.58 21.99 21.79
CA ARG A 159 -9.09 22.36 23.13
C ARG A 159 -8.63 23.81 23.16
N SER A 160 -8.92 24.52 24.25
CA SER A 160 -8.30 25.83 24.52
C SER A 160 -6.88 25.60 25.03
N TRP A 161 -5.90 25.91 24.20
CA TRP A 161 -4.49 25.79 24.56
C TRP A 161 -4.07 27.02 25.34
N GLU A 162 -3.61 26.82 26.58
CA GLU A 162 -3.11 27.90 27.43
C GLU A 162 -1.74 28.37 26.94
N ASP A 163 -0.89 27.42 26.51
CA ASP A 163 0.47 27.68 26.01
C ASP A 163 0.63 27.39 24.52
N ILE A 164 0.45 28.41 23.68
CA ILE A 164 0.68 28.34 22.23
C ILE A 164 2.16 28.02 21.92
N GLY A 165 3.09 28.48 22.76
CA GLY A 165 4.52 28.19 22.60
C GLY A 165 4.84 26.69 22.72
N GLN A 166 4.19 25.99 23.64
CA GLN A 166 4.34 24.54 23.81
C GLN A 166 3.82 23.78 22.58
N LEU A 167 2.69 24.21 22.02
CA LEU A 167 2.14 23.64 20.79
C LEU A 167 3.09 23.78 19.61
N LEU A 168 3.65 24.97 19.40
CA LEU A 168 4.59 25.21 18.31
C LEU A 168 5.85 24.38 18.47
N PHE A 169 6.39 24.31 19.70
CA PHE A 169 7.58 23.50 19.98
C PHE A 169 7.34 22.02 19.72
N ILE A 170 6.24 21.45 20.23
CA ILE A 170 5.88 20.04 20.00
C ILE A 170 5.62 19.79 18.52
N GLY A 171 4.88 20.67 17.85
CA GLY A 171 4.57 20.55 16.42
C GLY A 171 5.83 20.54 15.56
N ILE A 172 6.77 21.45 15.82
CA ILE A 172 8.06 21.51 15.10
C ILE A 172 8.90 20.27 15.41
N ALA A 173 9.03 19.88 16.67
CA ALA A 173 9.80 18.71 17.07
C ALA A 173 9.26 17.42 16.42
N VAL A 174 7.96 17.19 16.51
CA VAL A 174 7.28 16.05 15.88
C VAL A 174 7.42 16.12 14.36
N GLY A 175 7.28 17.30 13.76
CA GLY A 175 7.43 17.47 12.32
C GLY A 175 8.83 17.13 11.83
N MET A 176 9.87 17.62 12.51
CA MET A 176 11.26 17.26 12.19
C MET A 176 11.51 15.77 12.33
N VAL A 177 11.10 15.16 13.46
CA VAL A 177 11.29 13.73 13.70
C VAL A 177 10.56 12.91 12.63
N THR A 178 9.33 13.27 12.30
CA THR A 178 8.53 12.57 11.29
C THR A 178 9.18 12.67 9.91
N LEU A 179 9.59 13.87 9.50
CA LEU A 179 10.23 14.08 8.19
C LEU A 179 11.57 13.35 8.08
N ILE A 180 12.44 13.48 9.10
CA ILE A 180 13.74 12.80 9.12
C ILE A 180 13.55 11.28 9.09
N SER A 181 12.61 10.75 9.88
CA SER A 181 12.31 9.31 9.90
C SER A 181 11.76 8.83 8.56
N THR A 182 10.85 9.59 7.95
CA THR A 182 10.24 9.26 6.66
C THR A 182 11.29 9.25 5.55
N LEU A 183 12.12 10.29 5.48
CA LEU A 183 13.21 10.38 4.52
C LEU A 183 14.25 9.28 4.75
N GLY A 184 14.56 8.94 6.00
CA GLY A 184 15.50 7.87 6.32
C GLY A 184 14.99 6.48 5.90
N VAL A 185 13.70 6.19 6.12
CA VAL A 185 13.07 4.92 5.72
C VAL A 185 13.01 4.79 4.21
N TYR A 186 12.68 5.86 3.50
CA TYR A 186 12.50 5.84 2.04
C TYR A 186 13.72 6.30 1.23
N ALA A 187 14.87 6.56 1.87
CA ALA A 187 16.08 7.07 1.21
C ALA A 187 16.60 6.15 0.09
N ASN A 188 16.41 4.83 0.25
CA ASN A 188 16.92 3.82 -0.67
C ASN A 188 15.85 3.24 -1.61
N VAL A 189 14.64 3.80 -1.60
CA VAL A 189 13.58 3.36 -2.52
C VAL A 189 13.92 3.87 -3.93
N GLY A 190 14.28 2.95 -4.83
CA GLY A 190 14.57 3.24 -6.23
C GLY A 190 16.04 3.04 -6.65
N GLU A 191 16.94 2.76 -5.71
CA GLU A 191 18.33 2.39 -6.03
C GLU A 191 18.38 0.93 -6.50
N PRO A 192 18.95 0.63 -7.69
CA PRO A 192 19.20 -0.75 -8.09
C PRO A 192 20.20 -1.37 -7.11
N VAL A 193 19.81 -2.47 -6.46
CA VAL A 193 20.72 -3.26 -5.63
C VAL A 193 21.83 -3.79 -6.53
N ALA A 194 23.02 -3.18 -6.45
CA ALA A 194 24.20 -3.68 -7.11
C ALA A 194 24.67 -4.94 -6.37
N SER A 195 24.28 -6.12 -6.86
CA SER A 195 24.87 -7.38 -6.41
C SER A 195 26.31 -7.52 -6.96
N PRO A 196 27.32 -7.73 -6.11
CA PRO A 196 28.71 -7.88 -6.55
C PRO A 196 29.01 -9.17 -7.33
N ASP A 197 28.10 -10.14 -7.31
CA ASP A 197 28.31 -11.48 -7.87
C ASP A 197 27.20 -11.81 -8.86
N GLY A 198 27.56 -12.11 -10.12
CA GLY A 198 26.68 -12.26 -11.29
C GLY A 198 25.74 -13.48 -11.30
N ALA A 199 25.11 -13.80 -10.18
CA ALA A 199 24.00 -14.73 -10.07
C ALA A 199 22.88 -14.10 -9.21
N GLY A 200 21.71 -13.84 -9.83
CA GLY A 200 20.56 -13.25 -9.16
C GLY A 200 20.52 -11.72 -9.24
N THR A 201 20.31 -11.17 -10.43
CA THR A 201 19.97 -9.74 -10.56
C THR A 201 18.52 -9.54 -10.15
N THR A 202 18.24 -8.69 -9.16
CA THR A 202 16.85 -8.38 -8.78
C THR A 202 16.15 -7.66 -9.91
N ILE A 203 14.93 -8.08 -10.25
CA ILE A 203 14.14 -7.40 -11.28
C ILE A 203 13.79 -5.97 -10.88
N PRO A 204 13.69 -5.02 -11.83
CA PRO A 204 13.20 -3.69 -11.55
C PRO A 204 11.68 -3.72 -11.34
N LEU A 205 11.20 -2.95 -10.36
CA LEU A 205 9.78 -2.79 -10.05
C LEU A 205 9.08 -1.82 -11.01
N ALA A 206 7.75 -1.89 -11.05
CA ALA A 206 6.95 -0.97 -11.86
C ALA A 206 7.07 0.46 -11.32
N SER A 207 7.34 1.41 -12.22
CA SER A 207 7.39 2.84 -11.92
C SER A 207 6.62 3.66 -12.96
N GLY A 208 5.92 4.69 -12.51
CA GLY A 208 5.04 5.50 -13.35
C GLY A 208 3.77 4.80 -13.81
N ARG A 209 3.01 5.48 -14.68
CA ARG A 209 1.70 5.01 -15.17
C ARG A 209 1.86 3.90 -16.23
N PRO A 210 1.08 2.80 -16.17
CA PRO A 210 1.12 1.76 -17.20
C PRO A 210 0.51 2.28 -18.52
N GLU A 211 1.12 1.90 -19.64
CA GLU A 211 0.65 2.29 -20.98
C GLU A 211 -0.07 1.10 -21.66
N PRO A 212 -1.37 1.22 -21.96
CA PRO A 212 -2.13 0.09 -22.50
C PRO A 212 -1.68 -0.38 -23.89
N SER A 213 -1.20 0.55 -24.74
CA SER A 213 -0.76 0.31 -26.13
C SER A 213 0.39 -0.70 -26.24
N ILE A 214 1.25 -0.78 -25.21
CA ILE A 214 2.41 -1.67 -25.14
C ILE A 214 2.21 -2.82 -24.14
N GLY A 215 1.00 -2.98 -23.61
CA GLY A 215 0.69 -4.03 -22.63
C GLY A 215 1.25 -3.76 -21.23
N GLY A 216 1.35 -2.48 -20.82
CA GLY A 216 1.72 -2.05 -19.47
C GLY A 216 3.01 -1.23 -19.44
N TRP A 217 3.98 -1.68 -18.66
CA TRP A 217 5.33 -1.11 -18.62
C TRP A 217 6.26 -1.86 -19.58
N LYS A 218 7.26 -1.15 -20.11
CA LYS A 218 8.27 -1.75 -20.98
C LYS A 218 9.15 -2.71 -20.17
N VAL A 219 9.13 -4.01 -20.52
CA VAL A 219 10.06 -5.00 -19.98
C VAL A 219 11.49 -4.56 -20.32
N THR A 220 12.36 -4.48 -19.34
CA THR A 220 13.73 -3.94 -19.49
C THR A 220 14.79 -5.03 -19.45
N THR A 221 14.53 -6.13 -18.75
CA THR A 221 15.41 -7.31 -18.68
C THR A 221 15.52 -8.06 -20.00
N THR A 222 16.60 -8.83 -20.16
CA THR A 222 16.88 -9.65 -21.35
C THR A 222 16.98 -11.12 -20.98
N SER A 223 16.48 -11.97 -21.84
CA SER A 223 16.35 -13.40 -21.57
C SER A 223 17.69 -14.10 -21.75
N GLY A 224 17.98 -15.11 -20.95
CA GLY A 224 19.02 -16.10 -21.21
C GLY A 224 18.46 -17.34 -21.89
N GLU A 225 19.33 -18.32 -22.11
CA GLU A 225 18.94 -19.60 -22.69
C GLU A 225 17.96 -20.36 -21.78
N ALA A 226 18.16 -20.29 -20.46
CA ALA A 226 17.28 -20.92 -19.46
C ALA A 226 15.85 -20.35 -19.52
N GLU A 227 15.70 -19.01 -19.55
CA GLU A 227 14.40 -18.34 -19.61
C GLU A 227 13.65 -18.70 -20.89
N ILE A 228 14.34 -18.66 -22.04
CA ILE A 228 13.73 -18.99 -23.34
C ILE A 228 13.31 -20.46 -23.37
N ALA A 229 14.17 -21.37 -22.89
CA ALA A 229 13.88 -22.80 -22.87
C ALA A 229 12.70 -23.14 -21.95
N LEU A 230 12.63 -22.54 -20.75
CA LEU A 230 11.49 -22.68 -19.86
C LEU A 230 10.21 -22.09 -20.48
N ALA A 231 10.28 -20.90 -21.06
CA ALA A 231 9.09 -20.27 -21.66
C ALA A 231 8.47 -21.12 -22.77
N ARG A 232 9.31 -21.71 -23.63
CA ARG A 232 8.87 -22.66 -24.66
C ARG A 232 8.28 -23.93 -24.06
N HIS A 233 8.90 -24.48 -23.00
CA HIS A 233 8.34 -25.63 -22.28
C HIS A 233 6.95 -25.33 -21.73
N LEU A 234 6.78 -24.21 -21.04
CA LEU A 234 5.49 -23.77 -20.49
C LEU A 234 4.43 -23.68 -21.58
N THR A 235 4.77 -23.10 -22.73
CA THR A 235 3.85 -23.00 -23.87
C THR A 235 3.51 -24.36 -24.46
N ASN A 236 4.49 -25.27 -24.57
CA ASN A 236 4.29 -26.63 -25.09
C ASN A 236 3.38 -27.47 -24.18
N VAL A 237 3.49 -27.33 -22.86
CA VAL A 237 2.61 -28.01 -21.90
C VAL A 237 1.26 -27.32 -21.74
N GLY A 238 1.00 -26.25 -22.50
CA GLY A 238 -0.27 -25.52 -22.50
C GLY A 238 -0.49 -24.65 -21.27
N ALA A 239 0.56 -24.34 -20.49
CA ALA A 239 0.45 -23.42 -19.37
C ALA A 239 0.05 -22.04 -19.88
N LYS A 240 -0.88 -21.38 -19.17
CA LYS A 240 -1.31 -20.01 -19.49
C LYS A 240 -1.07 -19.08 -18.32
N LYS A 241 -0.70 -17.85 -18.64
CA LYS A 241 -0.63 -16.76 -17.66
C LYS A 241 -1.76 -15.78 -17.93
N TYR A 242 -2.60 -15.57 -16.93
CA TYR A 242 -3.63 -14.54 -16.89
C TYR A 242 -3.09 -13.31 -16.18
N GLY A 243 -3.26 -12.13 -16.77
CA GLY A 243 -2.82 -10.88 -16.13
C GLY A 243 -3.56 -9.66 -16.66
N ALA A 244 -3.16 -8.51 -16.14
CA ALA A 244 -3.66 -7.22 -16.60
C ALA A 244 -2.50 -6.30 -16.99
N TYR A 245 -2.63 -5.48 -18.03
CA TYR A 245 -1.58 -4.54 -18.43
C TYR A 245 -1.20 -3.57 -17.30
N TRP A 246 -2.15 -3.19 -16.45
CA TRP A 246 -1.94 -2.27 -15.34
C TRP A 246 -1.38 -2.94 -14.08
N CYS A 247 -1.19 -4.26 -14.06
CA CYS A 247 -0.86 -5.02 -12.86
C CYS A 247 0.67 -5.08 -12.62
N PRO A 248 1.19 -4.51 -11.51
CA PRO A 248 2.63 -4.48 -11.22
C PRO A 248 3.25 -5.86 -11.05
N HIS A 249 2.56 -6.76 -10.35
CA HIS A 249 3.00 -8.16 -10.20
C HIS A 249 3.01 -8.92 -11.53
N CYS A 250 2.13 -8.55 -12.46
CA CYS A 250 2.13 -9.10 -13.80
C CYS A 250 3.35 -8.64 -14.59
N TYR A 251 3.81 -7.41 -14.37
CA TYR A 251 5.05 -6.87 -14.88
C TYR A 251 6.28 -7.50 -14.23
N GLU A 252 6.28 -7.75 -12.92
CA GLU A 252 7.35 -8.50 -12.23
C GLU A 252 7.55 -9.88 -12.86
N GLN A 253 6.46 -10.64 -13.07
CA GLN A 253 6.53 -11.92 -13.76
C GLN A 253 7.09 -11.78 -15.19
N LYS A 254 6.79 -10.69 -15.92
CA LYS A 254 7.37 -10.44 -17.25
C LYS A 254 8.88 -10.19 -17.16
N GLN A 255 9.34 -9.46 -16.14
CA GLN A 255 10.75 -9.15 -15.93
C GLN A 255 11.58 -10.38 -15.56
N LEU A 256 11.00 -11.35 -14.84
CA LEU A 256 11.68 -12.63 -14.55
C LEU A 256 12.05 -13.38 -15.84
N PHE A 257 11.16 -13.41 -16.83
CA PHE A 257 11.42 -14.04 -18.12
C PHE A 257 12.34 -13.19 -19.03
N GLY A 258 12.13 -11.87 -19.04
CA GLY A 258 12.78 -10.98 -20.01
C GLY A 258 12.02 -10.85 -21.32
N LYS A 259 12.48 -9.89 -22.14
CA LYS A 259 11.79 -9.45 -23.36
C LYS A 259 11.51 -10.57 -24.36
N GLU A 260 12.49 -11.45 -24.58
CA GLU A 260 12.48 -12.49 -25.60
C GLU A 260 11.67 -13.70 -25.15
N ALA A 261 11.95 -14.25 -23.96
CA ALA A 261 11.28 -15.42 -23.44
C ALA A 261 9.80 -15.15 -23.16
N PHE A 262 9.44 -13.96 -22.68
CA PHE A 262 8.03 -13.65 -22.42
C PHE A 262 7.16 -13.64 -23.68
N GLN A 263 7.73 -13.42 -24.87
CA GLN A 263 6.98 -13.48 -26.13
C GLN A 263 6.50 -14.89 -26.47
N GLU A 264 7.16 -15.92 -25.94
CA GLU A 264 6.79 -17.32 -26.16
C GLU A 264 5.61 -17.73 -25.26
N ILE A 265 5.39 -17.03 -24.13
CA ILE A 265 4.39 -17.40 -23.11
C ILE A 265 2.97 -17.20 -23.64
N ASN A 266 2.11 -18.18 -23.41
CA ASN A 266 0.66 -18.05 -23.59
C ASN A 266 0.07 -17.06 -22.56
N TYR A 267 0.08 -15.77 -22.90
CA TYR A 267 -0.46 -14.70 -22.07
C TYR A 267 -1.88 -14.34 -22.48
N VAL A 268 -2.78 -14.26 -21.50
CA VAL A 268 -4.16 -13.77 -21.66
C VAL A 268 -4.30 -12.42 -20.96
N GLU A 269 -4.55 -11.37 -21.74
CA GLU A 269 -4.79 -10.02 -21.24
C GLU A 269 -6.24 -9.89 -20.77
N CYS A 270 -6.45 -9.80 -19.46
CA CYS A 270 -7.78 -9.78 -18.85
C CYS A 270 -8.38 -8.38 -18.75
N ALA A 271 -7.59 -7.33 -19.01
CA ALA A 271 -8.05 -5.95 -18.98
C ALA A 271 -8.65 -5.49 -20.31
N GLU A 272 -9.91 -5.04 -20.32
CA GLU A 272 -10.56 -4.49 -21.54
C GLU A 272 -9.75 -3.39 -22.26
N GLY A 273 -9.03 -2.54 -21.50
CA GLY A 273 -8.21 -1.48 -22.08
C GLY A 273 -6.83 -1.93 -22.58
N GLY A 274 -6.44 -3.19 -22.35
CA GLY A 274 -5.12 -3.71 -22.69
C GLY A 274 -4.95 -4.04 -24.17
N LYS A 275 -3.70 -4.15 -24.60
CA LYS A 275 -3.36 -4.66 -25.93
C LYS A 275 -3.85 -6.11 -26.09
N ASP A 276 -4.59 -6.37 -27.17
CA ASP A 276 -5.12 -7.71 -27.51
C ASP A 276 -5.95 -8.36 -26.38
N ALA A 277 -6.73 -7.52 -25.68
CA ALA A 277 -7.55 -7.87 -24.53
C ALA A 277 -8.58 -8.99 -24.80
N GLN A 278 -8.64 -9.95 -23.88
CA GLN A 278 -9.51 -11.13 -23.90
C GLN A 278 -10.19 -11.34 -22.53
N PRO A 279 -10.92 -10.34 -21.99
CA PRO A 279 -11.52 -10.40 -20.64
C PRO A 279 -12.50 -11.56 -20.47
N LEU A 280 -13.23 -11.94 -21.52
CA LEU A 280 -14.19 -13.05 -21.47
C LEU A 280 -13.52 -14.41 -21.20
N LEU A 281 -12.28 -14.62 -21.66
CA LEU A 281 -11.53 -15.83 -21.33
C LEU A 281 -11.16 -15.90 -19.85
N CYS A 282 -10.88 -14.75 -19.23
CA CYS A 282 -10.55 -14.67 -17.81
C CYS A 282 -11.79 -14.88 -16.93
N VAL A 283 -12.96 -14.38 -17.36
CA VAL A 283 -14.24 -14.65 -16.69
C VAL A 283 -14.59 -16.15 -16.78
N ALA A 284 -14.46 -16.74 -17.98
CA ALA A 284 -14.72 -18.16 -18.18
C ALA A 284 -13.75 -19.07 -17.41
N ALA A 285 -12.50 -18.63 -17.23
CA ALA A 285 -11.51 -19.30 -16.41
C ALA A 285 -11.59 -18.93 -14.91
N GLU A 286 -12.63 -18.21 -14.47
CA GLU A 286 -12.87 -17.84 -13.05
C GLU A 286 -11.66 -17.16 -12.36
N ILE A 287 -10.93 -16.29 -13.09
CA ILE A 287 -9.75 -15.60 -12.56
C ILE A 287 -10.15 -14.59 -11.47
N LYS A 288 -9.58 -14.75 -10.27
CA LYS A 288 -9.88 -13.92 -9.08
C LYS A 288 -8.84 -12.82 -8.81
N SER A 289 -7.60 -13.03 -9.24
CA SER A 289 -6.46 -12.15 -8.96
C SER A 289 -5.45 -12.21 -10.09
N TYR A 290 -4.61 -11.18 -10.21
CA TYR A 290 -3.56 -11.10 -11.22
C TYR A 290 -2.17 -10.96 -10.57
N PRO A 291 -1.13 -11.61 -11.13
CA PRO A 291 -1.22 -12.64 -12.17
C PRO A 291 -1.83 -13.93 -11.60
N SER A 292 -2.31 -14.80 -12.47
CA SER A 292 -2.65 -16.19 -12.15
C SER A 292 -2.13 -17.10 -13.26
N TRP A 293 -1.60 -18.26 -12.88
CA TRP A 293 -1.15 -19.28 -13.82
C TRP A 293 -2.16 -20.43 -13.87
N GLU A 294 -2.53 -20.86 -15.07
CA GLU A 294 -3.25 -22.12 -15.28
C GLU A 294 -2.23 -23.17 -15.72
N ILE A 295 -2.01 -24.18 -14.89
CA ILE A 295 -1.06 -25.27 -15.14
C ILE A 295 -1.77 -26.58 -14.83
N ASN A 296 -1.82 -27.51 -15.79
CA ASN A 296 -2.51 -28.80 -15.63
C ASN A 296 -3.99 -28.67 -15.18
N GLY A 297 -4.67 -27.58 -15.55
CA GLY A 297 -6.05 -27.29 -15.17
C GLY A 297 -6.22 -26.69 -13.76
N GLU A 298 -5.14 -26.47 -13.02
CA GLU A 298 -5.14 -25.79 -11.72
C GLU A 298 -4.80 -24.31 -11.86
N LEU A 299 -5.54 -23.45 -11.16
CA LEU A 299 -5.32 -22.01 -11.11
C LEU A 299 -4.47 -21.62 -9.89
N LEU A 300 -3.26 -21.14 -10.15
CA LEU A 300 -2.26 -20.77 -9.17
C LEU A 300 -2.11 -19.24 -9.13
N PRO A 301 -2.61 -18.55 -8.09
CA PRO A 301 -2.54 -17.10 -8.01
C PRO A 301 -1.13 -16.60 -7.64
N GLY A 302 -0.87 -15.36 -8.03
CA GLY A 302 0.34 -14.61 -7.68
C GLY A 302 1.52 -14.87 -8.62
N VAL A 303 2.59 -14.11 -8.40
CA VAL A 303 3.85 -14.29 -9.12
C VAL A 303 4.45 -15.65 -8.73
N LYS A 304 5.13 -16.29 -9.70
CA LYS A 304 5.88 -17.53 -9.50
C LYS A 304 7.32 -17.32 -9.95
N THR A 305 8.28 -17.80 -9.17
CA THR A 305 9.67 -17.82 -9.63
C THR A 305 9.81 -18.76 -10.83
N LEU A 306 10.86 -18.59 -11.63
CA LEU A 306 11.07 -19.48 -12.78
C LEU A 306 11.37 -20.92 -12.33
N GLU A 307 12.01 -21.08 -11.17
CA GLU A 307 12.24 -22.37 -10.52
C GLU A 307 10.92 -23.02 -10.08
N GLU A 308 10.00 -22.26 -9.48
CA GLU A 308 8.66 -22.74 -9.13
C GLU A 308 7.90 -23.20 -10.37
N LEU A 309 7.90 -22.41 -11.46
CA LEU A 309 7.25 -22.77 -12.72
C LEU A 309 7.88 -24.01 -13.36
N ALA A 310 9.21 -24.15 -13.29
CA ALA A 310 9.91 -25.34 -13.74
C ALA A 310 9.46 -26.58 -12.95
N ASN A 311 9.39 -26.48 -11.61
CA ASN A 311 8.95 -27.56 -10.74
C ASN A 311 7.48 -27.95 -10.98
N LEU A 312 6.58 -26.96 -11.08
CA LEU A 312 5.15 -27.17 -11.31
C LEU A 312 4.86 -27.87 -12.66
N THR A 313 5.78 -27.75 -13.62
CA THR A 313 5.65 -28.36 -14.95
C THR A 313 6.64 -29.50 -15.21
N ASN A 314 7.31 -29.99 -14.16
CA ASN A 314 8.31 -31.06 -14.21
C ASN A 314 9.42 -30.81 -15.25
N TYR A 315 9.79 -29.54 -15.48
CA TYR A 315 10.81 -29.15 -16.44
C TYR A 315 12.22 -29.61 -16.03
N GLN A 316 12.90 -30.34 -16.92
CA GLN A 316 14.23 -30.92 -16.68
C GLN A 316 15.37 -30.22 -17.44
N GLY A 317 15.08 -29.08 -18.08
CA GLY A 317 16.06 -28.35 -18.87
C GLY A 317 16.93 -27.40 -18.05
N LEU A 318 17.53 -26.41 -18.73
CA LEU A 318 18.40 -25.41 -18.09
C LEU A 318 17.62 -24.54 -17.10
N GLN A 319 18.09 -24.45 -15.85
CA GLN A 319 17.47 -23.67 -14.78
C GLN A 319 18.39 -22.58 -14.19
N ASN A 320 19.48 -22.23 -14.87
CA ASN A 320 20.37 -21.14 -14.48
C ASN A 320 19.76 -19.77 -14.81
N PHE A 321 18.64 -19.44 -14.17
CA PHE A 321 17.90 -18.20 -14.39
C PHE A 321 18.66 -16.97 -13.88
N LYS A 322 18.58 -15.86 -14.62
CA LYS A 322 19.33 -14.63 -14.38
C LYS A 322 18.73 -13.77 -13.27
N TYR A 323 17.41 -13.80 -13.12
CA TYR A 323 16.67 -12.81 -12.33
C TYR A 323 15.92 -13.42 -11.15
N SER A 324 15.86 -12.65 -10.07
CA SER A 324 15.12 -12.98 -8.84
C SER A 324 14.11 -11.89 -8.49
N LEU A 325 13.12 -12.25 -7.66
CA LEU A 325 12.16 -11.30 -7.12
C LEU A 325 12.82 -10.39 -6.07
N PRO A 326 12.39 -9.12 -5.93
CA PRO A 326 12.87 -8.23 -4.88
C PRO A 326 12.37 -8.75 -3.52
N GLY A 327 13.26 -8.83 -2.52
CA GLY A 327 12.90 -9.25 -1.16
C GLY A 327 12.79 -10.75 -0.92
N GLY A 328 13.44 -11.57 -1.77
CA GLY A 328 13.69 -12.99 -1.50
C GLY A 328 14.77 -13.22 -0.45
#